data_AF-A0A173RZC7-F1
#
_entry.id   AF-A0A173RZC7-F1
#
_cell.length_a   1.000
_cell.length_b   1.000
_cell.length_c   1.000
_cell.angle_alpha   90.00
_cell.angle_beta   90.00
_cell.angle_gamma   90.00
#
_symmetry.space_group_name_H-M   'P 1'
#
loop_
_entity.id
_entity.type
_entity.pdbx_description
1 polymer ?
#
loop_
_entity_poly.entity_id
_entity_poly.type
_entity_poly.pdbx_seq_one_letter_code
_entity_poly.pdbx_strand_id
1 'polypeptide(L)'
;MENEIKRLEKNRSVTIVVMLVIMLAIVLSACTVSAGGEPHVKSKSEKAIEQAKTILQGIKSGDAEKIADQFSPIAKEKHPELENDIKKWMGFLDGEIISYGEPVRDFGDATWDEDGYIIWGGSIEIDNVKTDTGKTYEIVYGVYATVRDHPEYEGVTDLLVIDTKKQEKANMEDKDIDLSDAQKSVGYDDVYWEW
;
A
#
# COMPACT_ATOMS: atom_id res chain seq x y z
N MET A 1 -26.48 -46.43 -49.16
CA MET A 1 -25.42 -46.93 -48.25
C MET A 1 -24.13 -46.10 -48.37
N GLU A 2 -23.49 -46.00 -49.54
CA GLU A 2 -22.22 -45.24 -49.70
C GLU A 2 -22.33 -43.74 -49.38
N ASN A 3 -23.43 -43.08 -49.74
CA ASN A 3 -23.64 -41.65 -49.46
C ASN A 3 -23.84 -41.35 -47.97
N GLU A 4 -24.38 -42.30 -47.20
CA GLU A 4 -24.57 -42.15 -45.75
C GLU A 4 -23.26 -42.36 -45.00
N ILE A 5 -22.42 -43.31 -45.45
CA ILE A 5 -21.08 -43.53 -44.92
C ILE A 5 -20.21 -42.28 -45.13
N LYS A 6 -20.19 -41.71 -46.35
CA LYS A 6 -19.46 -40.45 -46.63
C LYS A 6 -19.96 -39.26 -45.81
N ARG A 7 -21.26 -39.20 -45.53
CA ARG A 7 -21.85 -38.15 -44.69
C ARG A 7 -21.45 -38.33 -43.22
N LEU A 8 -21.42 -39.55 -42.71
CA LEU A 8 -20.98 -39.88 -41.36
C LEU A 8 -19.48 -39.60 -41.17
N GLU A 9 -18.63 -39.96 -42.14
CA GLU A 9 -17.20 -39.65 -42.12
C GLU A 9 -16.93 -38.15 -42.17
N LYS A 10 -17.63 -37.41 -43.04
CA LYS A 10 -17.53 -35.94 -43.10
C LYS A 10 -17.94 -35.30 -41.78
N ASN A 11 -19.06 -35.72 -41.19
CA ASN A 11 -19.52 -35.19 -39.91
C ASN A 11 -18.52 -35.50 -38.78
N ARG A 12 -17.94 -36.71 -38.75
CA ARG A 12 -16.90 -37.08 -37.77
C ARG A 12 -15.62 -36.25 -37.94
N SER A 13 -15.19 -36.00 -39.17
CA SER A 13 -14.07 -35.10 -39.47
C SER A 13 -14.34 -33.66 -39.05
N VAL A 14 -15.54 -33.14 -39.29
CA VAL A 14 -15.91 -31.78 -38.85
C VAL A 14 -15.90 -31.68 -37.33
N THR A 15 -16.44 -32.67 -36.61
CA THR A 15 -16.43 -32.67 -35.14
C THR A 15 -15.00 -32.71 -34.57
N ILE A 16 -14.11 -33.53 -35.15
CA ILE A 16 -12.71 -33.61 -34.72
C ILE A 16 -11.98 -32.29 -34.96
N VAL A 17 -12.18 -31.65 -36.13
CA VAL A 17 -11.55 -30.36 -36.45
C VAL A 17 -12.04 -29.26 -35.51
N VAL A 18 -13.34 -29.21 -35.22
CA VAL A 18 -13.91 -28.22 -34.27
C VAL A 18 -13.35 -28.42 -32.86
N MET A 19 -13.23 -29.67 -32.37
CA MET A 19 -12.61 -29.93 -31.07
C MET A 19 -11.13 -29.52 -31.02
N LEU A 20 -10.37 -29.75 -32.09
CA LEU A 20 -8.97 -29.33 -32.17
C LEU A 20 -8.83 -27.80 -32.17
N VAL A 21 -9.71 -27.07 -32.86
CA VAL A 21 -9.70 -25.60 -32.87
C VAL A 21 -10.07 -25.03 -31.49
N ILE A 22 -11.02 -25.64 -30.78
CA ILE A 22 -11.38 -25.24 -29.42
C ILE A 22 -10.22 -25.51 -28.44
N MET A 23 -9.57 -26.67 -28.52
CA MET A 23 -8.40 -26.95 -27.68
C MET A 23 -7.24 -26.00 -27.99
N LEU A 24 -6.99 -25.68 -29.27
CA LEU A 24 -5.95 -24.73 -29.66
C LEU A 24 -6.26 -23.32 -29.12
N ALA A 25 -7.53 -22.90 -29.13
CA ALA A 25 -7.96 -21.62 -28.55
C ALA A 25 -7.73 -21.57 -27.03
N ILE A 26 -8.00 -22.67 -26.31
CA ILE A 26 -7.76 -22.79 -24.86
C ILE A 26 -6.25 -22.73 -24.55
N VAL A 27 -5.41 -23.39 -25.36
CA VAL A 27 -3.95 -23.37 -25.19
C VAL A 27 -3.37 -21.99 -25.51
N LEU A 28 -3.88 -21.28 -26.51
CA LEU A 28 -3.44 -19.91 -26.84
C LEU A 28 -3.87 -18.88 -25.79
N SER A 29 -5.00 -19.08 -25.10
CA SER A 29 -5.39 -18.23 -23.95
C SER A 29 -4.59 -18.50 -22.66
N ALA A 30 -3.82 -19.59 -22.60
CA ALA A 30 -3.02 -19.95 -21.43
C ALA A 30 -1.56 -19.45 -21.50
N CYS A 31 -1.15 -18.78 -22.59
CA CYS A 31 0.20 -18.26 -22.75
C CYS A 31 0.29 -16.73 -22.58
N THR A 32 -0.07 -16.22 -21.40
CA THR A 32 0.44 -14.92 -20.90
C THR A 32 0.64 -14.97 -19.38
N VAL A 33 1.50 -15.86 -18.90
CA VAL A 33 2.20 -15.70 -17.60
C VAL A 33 3.62 -16.21 -17.80
N SER A 34 4.46 -15.31 -18.29
CA SER A 34 5.90 -15.47 -18.32
C SER A 34 6.50 -14.08 -18.35
N ALA A 35 6.46 -13.43 -17.20
CA ALA A 35 7.35 -12.34 -16.84
C ALA A 35 7.57 -12.45 -15.32
N GLY A 36 8.75 -12.91 -14.92
CA GLY A 36 9.22 -12.85 -13.53
C GLY A 36 9.38 -11.39 -13.12
N GLY A 37 8.29 -10.84 -12.58
CA GLY A 37 8.09 -9.46 -12.14
C GLY A 37 6.60 -9.27 -11.88
N GLU A 38 6.15 -9.71 -10.71
CA GLU A 38 4.76 -10.05 -10.45
C GLU A 38 3.77 -8.86 -10.61
N PRO A 39 2.67 -9.02 -11.36
CA PRO A 39 1.56 -8.06 -11.38
C PRO A 39 0.99 -7.74 -9.98
N HIS A 40 1.18 -8.65 -9.01
CA HIS A 40 0.76 -8.48 -7.62
C HIS A 40 1.53 -7.37 -6.87
N VAL A 41 2.83 -7.22 -7.10
CA VAL A 41 3.69 -6.23 -6.43
C VAL A 41 3.33 -4.80 -6.87
N LYS A 42 3.08 -4.62 -8.17
CA LYS A 42 2.64 -3.34 -8.72
C LYS A 42 1.27 -2.92 -8.17
N SER A 43 0.31 -3.86 -8.09
CA SER A 43 -1.02 -3.57 -7.53
C SER A 43 -0.97 -3.19 -6.05
N LYS A 44 -0.12 -3.84 -5.25
CA LYS A 44 -0.02 -3.57 -3.81
C LYS A 44 0.66 -2.23 -3.50
N SER A 45 1.70 -1.85 -4.24
CA SER A 45 2.29 -0.51 -4.14
C SER A 45 1.36 0.61 -4.64
N GLU A 46 0.52 0.34 -5.65
CA GLU A 46 -0.54 1.27 -6.07
C GLU A 46 -1.60 1.48 -4.97
N LYS A 47 -1.95 0.42 -4.21
CA LYS A 47 -2.85 0.55 -3.05
C LYS A 47 -2.29 1.49 -1.99
N ALA A 48 -0.98 1.49 -1.75
CA ALA A 48 -0.37 2.43 -0.81
C ALA A 48 -0.58 3.89 -1.22
N ILE A 49 -0.57 4.23 -2.51
CA ILE A 49 -0.94 5.60 -2.94
C ILE A 49 -2.41 5.92 -2.65
N GLU A 50 -3.32 4.97 -2.83
CA GLU A 50 -4.73 5.18 -2.50
C GLU A 50 -4.95 5.30 -0.99
N GLN A 51 -4.17 4.60 -0.17
CA GLN A 51 -4.14 4.81 1.29
C GLN A 51 -3.70 6.24 1.62
N ALA A 52 -2.66 6.77 0.97
CA ALA A 52 -2.22 8.15 1.18
C ALA A 52 -3.34 9.16 0.90
N LYS A 53 -4.10 8.97 -0.19
CA LYS A 53 -5.26 9.81 -0.50
C LYS A 53 -6.34 9.71 0.57
N THR A 54 -6.59 8.51 1.10
CA THR A 54 -7.57 8.28 2.16
C THR A 54 -7.15 8.94 3.46
N ILE A 55 -5.87 8.87 3.83
CA ILE A 55 -5.30 9.56 4.99
C ILE A 55 -5.46 11.08 4.84
N LEU A 56 -5.09 11.65 3.69
CA LEU A 56 -5.26 13.08 3.42
C LEU A 56 -6.72 13.53 3.48
N GLN A 57 -7.66 12.68 3.03
CA GLN A 57 -9.09 12.96 3.19
C GLN A 57 -9.51 12.94 4.65
N GLY A 58 -9.03 11.96 5.43
CA GLY A 58 -9.27 11.88 6.87
C GLY A 58 -8.79 13.13 7.61
N ILE A 59 -7.60 13.63 7.28
CA ILE A 59 -7.07 14.88 7.83
C ILE A 59 -7.99 16.06 7.49
N LYS A 60 -8.36 16.21 6.20
CA LYS A 60 -9.23 17.31 5.75
C LYS A 60 -10.62 17.29 6.38
N SER A 61 -11.16 16.11 6.69
CA SER A 61 -12.48 15.97 7.33
C SER A 61 -12.42 15.88 8.85
N GLY A 62 -11.23 15.84 9.46
CA GLY A 62 -11.06 15.57 10.90
C GLY A 62 -11.50 14.15 11.32
N ASP A 63 -11.51 13.21 10.38
CA ASP A 63 -12.01 11.85 10.55
C ASP A 63 -10.84 10.91 10.90
N ALA A 64 -10.60 10.76 12.20
CA ALA A 64 -9.54 9.91 12.73
C ALA A 64 -9.82 8.41 12.51
N GLU A 65 -11.09 8.00 12.50
CA GLU A 65 -11.48 6.60 12.26
C GLU A 65 -11.11 6.18 10.84
N LYS A 66 -11.36 7.05 9.84
CA LYS A 66 -10.92 6.82 8.45
C LYS A 66 -9.42 6.61 8.32
N ILE A 67 -8.61 7.33 9.10
CA ILE A 67 -7.15 7.16 9.12
C ILE A 67 -6.80 5.84 9.83
N ALA A 68 -7.43 5.57 10.98
CA ALA A 68 -7.22 4.33 11.75
C ALA A 68 -7.57 3.07 10.92
N ASP A 69 -8.56 3.14 10.04
CA ASP A 69 -8.92 2.06 9.11
C ASP A 69 -7.82 1.72 8.10
N GLN A 70 -6.80 2.57 7.93
CA GLN A 70 -5.65 2.27 7.08
C GLN A 70 -4.54 1.53 7.82
N PHE A 71 -4.56 1.53 9.17
CA PHE A 71 -3.59 0.79 9.98
C PHE A 71 -3.81 -0.71 9.87
N SER A 72 -2.77 -1.48 10.22
CA SER A 72 -2.87 -2.93 10.30
C SER A 72 -4.01 -3.34 11.25
N PRO A 73 -4.77 -4.41 10.93
CA PRO A 73 -5.82 -4.91 11.80
C PRO A 73 -5.35 -5.14 13.24
N ILE A 74 -4.13 -5.66 13.43
CA ILE A 74 -3.58 -5.92 14.75
C ILE A 74 -3.32 -4.65 15.55
N ALA A 75 -2.89 -3.56 14.92
CA ALA A 75 -2.67 -2.28 15.61
C ALA A 75 -4.01 -1.77 16.15
N LYS A 76 -5.09 -1.87 15.37
CA LYS A 76 -6.43 -1.51 15.85
C LYS A 76 -6.92 -2.40 16.99
N GLU A 77 -6.58 -3.69 16.97
CA GLU A 77 -6.98 -4.65 18.01
C GLU A 77 -6.22 -4.42 19.33
N LYS A 78 -4.89 -4.25 19.26
CA LYS A 78 -4.01 -4.10 20.42
C LYS A 78 -4.03 -2.70 21.02
N HIS A 79 -4.33 -1.68 20.19
CA HIS A 79 -4.29 -0.27 20.58
C HIS A 79 -5.67 0.39 20.42
N PRO A 80 -6.61 0.16 21.36
CA PRO A 80 -7.91 0.82 21.34
C PRO A 80 -7.81 2.35 21.44
N GLU A 81 -6.67 2.89 21.85
CA GLU A 81 -6.35 4.31 21.87
C GLU A 81 -5.93 4.91 20.52
N LEU A 82 -5.66 4.09 19.50
CA LEU A 82 -5.12 4.51 18.20
C LEU A 82 -5.87 5.71 17.59
N GLU A 83 -7.21 5.67 17.57
CA GLU A 83 -8.01 6.78 17.03
C GLU A 83 -7.78 8.10 17.81
N ASN A 84 -7.66 8.02 19.14
CA ASN A 84 -7.39 9.19 19.97
C ASN A 84 -5.96 9.71 19.77
N ASP A 85 -5.00 8.83 19.53
CA ASP A 85 -3.61 9.23 19.25
C ASP A 85 -3.48 9.83 17.85
N ILE A 86 -4.22 9.32 16.86
CA ILE A 86 -4.39 9.97 15.55
C ILE A 86 -5.00 11.37 15.69
N LYS A 87 -6.02 11.57 16.53
CA LYS A 87 -6.58 12.91 16.78
C LYS A 87 -5.53 13.88 17.32
N LYS A 88 -4.69 13.43 18.27
CA LYS A 88 -3.59 14.25 18.80
C LYS A 88 -2.53 14.52 17.74
N TRP A 89 -2.21 13.52 16.92
CA TRP A 89 -1.29 13.64 15.80
C TRP A 89 -1.78 14.66 14.76
N MET A 90 -3.06 14.59 14.36
CA MET A 90 -3.67 15.60 13.47
C MET A 90 -3.65 17.00 14.10
N GLY A 91 -3.82 17.11 15.42
CA GLY A 91 -3.73 18.38 16.14
C GLY A 91 -2.36 19.06 16.10
N PHE A 92 -1.31 18.38 15.62
CA PHE A 92 -0.02 18.99 15.33
C PHE A 92 -0.05 19.88 14.07
N LEU A 93 -0.93 19.57 13.11
CA LEU A 93 -1.12 20.36 11.89
C LEU A 93 -1.88 21.64 12.23
N ASP A 94 -1.19 22.77 12.08
CA ASP A 94 -1.76 24.09 12.27
C ASP A 94 -2.37 24.63 10.96
N GLY A 95 -3.69 24.65 10.90
CA GLY A 95 -4.47 25.12 9.74
C GLY A 95 -4.99 24.00 8.84
N GLU A 96 -5.78 24.38 7.85
CA GLU A 96 -6.35 23.46 6.86
C GLU A 96 -5.36 23.19 5.72
N ILE A 97 -5.23 21.93 5.28
CA ILE A 97 -4.38 21.57 4.13
C ILE A 97 -4.99 22.11 2.82
N ILE A 98 -4.28 23.04 2.18
CA ILE A 98 -4.70 23.67 0.91
C ILE A 98 -4.00 23.06 -0.33
N SER A 99 -2.81 22.49 -0.16
CA SER A 99 -2.09 21.80 -1.24
C SER A 99 -1.05 20.82 -0.69
N TYR A 100 -0.67 19.82 -1.49
CA TYR A 100 0.37 18.84 -1.17
C TYR A 100 1.04 18.34 -2.46
N GLY A 101 2.25 17.81 -2.35
CA GLY A 101 2.93 17.11 -3.44
C GLY A 101 2.32 15.73 -3.70
N GLU A 102 2.57 15.16 -4.88
CA GLU A 102 2.14 13.79 -5.17
C GLU A 102 2.82 12.80 -4.22
N PRO A 103 2.09 11.84 -3.62
CA PRO A 103 2.70 10.85 -2.74
C PRO A 103 3.76 10.03 -3.48
N VAL A 104 4.95 9.92 -2.88
CA VAL A 104 6.09 9.17 -3.38
C VAL A 104 6.21 7.86 -2.60
N ARG A 105 6.61 6.80 -3.29
CA ARG A 105 6.79 5.47 -2.68
C ARG A 105 8.26 5.17 -2.52
N ASP A 106 8.66 4.74 -1.33
CA ASP A 106 9.97 4.14 -1.09
C ASP A 106 9.79 2.72 -0.54
N PHE A 107 9.80 1.74 -1.43
CA PHE A 107 9.64 0.32 -1.08
C PHE A 107 10.97 -0.40 -1.29
N GLY A 108 11.47 -0.99 -0.21
CA GLY A 108 12.74 -1.70 -0.20
C GLY A 108 12.87 -2.74 0.91
N ASP A 109 12.03 -2.65 1.94
CA ASP A 109 12.07 -3.54 3.09
C ASP A 109 11.40 -4.86 2.74
N ALA A 110 12.22 -5.87 2.46
CA ALA A 110 11.76 -7.16 1.98
C ALA A 110 12.50 -8.32 2.65
N THR A 111 11.73 -9.35 3.00
CA THR A 111 12.22 -10.70 3.30
C THR A 111 11.52 -11.66 2.36
N TRP A 112 12.25 -12.57 1.72
CA TRP A 112 11.68 -13.50 0.73
C TRP A 112 12.36 -14.86 0.76
N ASP A 113 11.65 -15.86 0.24
CA ASP A 113 12.14 -17.22 -0.02
C ASP A 113 11.81 -17.65 -1.46
N GLU A 114 11.91 -18.96 -1.75
CA GLU A 114 11.60 -19.53 -3.06
C GLU A 114 10.14 -19.33 -3.47
N ASP A 115 9.23 -19.14 -2.50
CA ASP A 115 7.80 -18.95 -2.69
C ASP A 115 7.40 -17.46 -2.73
N GLY A 116 8.38 -16.54 -2.74
CA GLY A 116 8.18 -15.10 -2.88
C GLY A 116 8.35 -14.32 -1.58
N TYR A 117 7.73 -13.14 -1.49
CA TYR A 117 7.86 -12.26 -0.31
C TYR A 117 7.19 -12.87 0.92
N ILE A 118 7.98 -13.07 1.97
CA ILE A 118 7.52 -13.35 3.33
C ILE A 118 7.02 -12.03 3.95
N ILE A 119 7.83 -10.97 3.83
CA ILE A 119 7.48 -9.61 4.21
C ILE A 119 7.89 -8.69 3.07
N TRP A 120 7.03 -7.74 2.74
CA TRP A 120 7.36 -6.65 1.83
C TRP A 120 6.64 -5.38 2.28
N GLY A 121 7.40 -4.31 2.46
CA GLY A 121 6.91 -3.03 2.90
C GLY A 121 7.83 -1.89 2.46
N GLY A 122 7.55 -0.74 3.04
CA GLY A 122 8.29 0.48 2.81
C GLY A 122 7.55 1.66 3.40
N SER A 123 7.81 2.84 2.86
CA SER A 123 7.18 4.08 3.27
C SER A 123 6.50 4.79 2.10
N ILE A 124 5.61 5.71 2.48
CA ILE A 124 5.05 6.71 1.60
C ILE A 124 5.38 8.09 2.16
N GLU A 125 5.86 8.96 1.29
CA GLU A 125 6.24 10.34 1.62
C GLU A 125 5.33 11.31 0.87
N ILE A 126 4.83 12.32 1.57
CA ILE A 126 3.99 13.39 1.04
C ILE A 126 4.64 14.71 1.41
N ASP A 127 5.42 15.23 0.48
CA ASP A 127 6.10 16.51 0.61
C ASP A 127 5.18 17.70 0.38
N ASN A 128 5.67 18.88 0.77
CA ASN A 128 5.07 20.17 0.43
C ASN A 128 3.59 20.27 0.86
N VAL A 129 3.22 19.67 1.99
CA VAL A 129 1.88 19.78 2.58
C VAL A 129 1.73 21.18 3.16
N LYS A 130 1.07 22.06 2.42
CA LYS A 130 0.88 23.47 2.80
C LYS A 130 -0.48 23.69 3.42
N THR A 131 -0.48 24.50 4.47
CA THR A 131 -1.68 24.93 5.19
C THR A 131 -2.05 26.37 4.87
N ASP A 132 -3.30 26.75 5.15
CA ASP A 132 -3.79 28.12 5.03
C ASP A 132 -3.11 29.11 6.01
N THR A 133 -2.52 28.62 7.10
CA THR A 133 -1.68 29.40 8.03
C THR A 133 -0.30 29.74 7.46
N GLY A 134 0.07 29.17 6.31
CA GLY A 134 1.36 29.37 5.66
C GLY A 134 2.47 28.45 6.16
N LYS A 135 2.15 27.44 6.97
CA LYS A 135 3.10 26.38 7.34
C LYS A 135 3.19 25.30 6.28
N THR A 136 4.36 24.67 6.22
CA THR A 136 4.67 23.55 5.33
C THR A 136 5.07 22.36 6.19
N TYR A 137 4.50 21.21 5.87
CA TYR A 137 4.78 19.94 6.51
C TYR A 137 5.21 18.90 5.48
N GLU A 138 5.82 17.85 6.00
CA GLU A 138 5.99 16.57 5.36
C GLU A 138 5.20 15.53 6.16
N ILE A 139 4.51 14.63 5.47
CA ILE A 139 3.81 13.49 6.09
C ILE A 139 4.46 12.22 5.55
N VAL A 140 4.91 11.36 6.45
CA VAL A 140 5.53 10.07 6.14
C VAL A 140 4.77 8.97 6.86
N TYR A 141 4.63 7.80 6.24
CA TYR A 141 4.11 6.63 6.95
C TYR A 141 4.73 5.33 6.46
N GLY A 142 5.00 4.43 7.39
CA GLY A 142 5.38 3.05 7.12
C GLY A 142 4.17 2.19 6.76
N VAL A 143 4.37 1.21 5.88
CA VAL A 143 3.34 0.27 5.45
C VAL A 143 3.91 -1.10 5.14
N TYR A 144 3.31 -2.13 5.72
CA TYR A 144 3.49 -3.50 5.24
C TYR A 144 2.48 -3.80 4.13
N ALA A 145 2.97 -3.96 2.91
CA ALA A 145 2.14 -4.33 1.77
C ALA A 145 1.89 -5.84 1.69
N THR A 146 2.86 -6.65 2.12
CA THR A 146 2.74 -8.10 2.22
C THR A 146 3.32 -8.60 3.53
N VAL A 147 2.57 -9.41 4.25
CA VAL A 147 3.09 -10.26 5.34
C VAL A 147 2.43 -11.63 5.18
N ARG A 148 3.13 -12.56 4.52
CA ARG A 148 2.53 -13.78 3.98
C ARG A 148 1.92 -14.68 5.06
N ASP A 149 2.65 -14.88 6.14
CA ASP A 149 2.27 -15.83 7.18
C ASP A 149 1.38 -15.18 8.27
N HIS A 150 1.32 -13.85 8.28
CA HIS A 150 0.57 -13.04 9.23
C HIS A 150 -0.07 -11.81 8.56
N PRO A 151 -1.08 -12.00 7.70
CA PRO A 151 -1.69 -10.92 6.93
C PRO A 151 -2.37 -9.85 7.80
N GLU A 152 -2.63 -10.13 9.08
CA GLU A 152 -3.11 -9.16 10.08
C GLU A 152 -2.10 -8.02 10.38
N TYR A 153 -0.84 -8.16 9.97
CA TYR A 153 0.17 -7.10 10.01
C TYR A 153 0.17 -6.22 8.75
N GLU A 154 -0.50 -6.60 7.66
CA GLU A 154 -0.60 -5.77 6.45
C GLU A 154 -1.39 -4.48 6.76
N GLY A 155 -0.85 -3.33 6.36
CA GLY A 155 -1.43 -2.01 6.62
C GLY A 155 -0.39 -0.98 7.07
N VAL A 156 -0.87 0.23 7.39
CA VAL A 156 -0.03 1.29 7.96
C VAL A 156 0.46 0.87 9.35
N THR A 157 1.76 1.05 9.60
CA THR A 157 2.42 0.72 10.87
C THR A 157 2.61 1.95 11.75
N ASP A 158 2.90 3.08 11.11
CA ASP A 158 3.21 4.34 11.76
C ASP A 158 2.93 5.52 10.83
N LEU A 159 2.61 6.67 11.42
CA LEU A 159 2.45 7.96 10.78
C LEU A 159 3.37 8.96 11.46
N LEU A 160 4.01 9.79 10.67
CA LEU A 160 4.88 10.88 11.09
C LEU A 160 4.45 12.15 10.36
N VAL A 161 4.37 13.26 11.10
CA VAL A 161 4.27 14.60 10.54
C VAL A 161 5.46 15.43 10.99
N ILE A 162 6.05 16.19 10.07
CA ILE A 162 7.25 17.00 10.28
C ILE A 162 6.94 18.44 9.87
N ASP A 163 7.12 19.40 10.77
CA ASP A 163 7.20 20.83 10.44
C ASP A 163 8.58 21.09 9.82
N THR A 164 8.62 21.28 8.50
CA THR A 164 9.88 21.27 7.74
C THR A 164 10.81 22.41 8.13
N LYS A 165 10.25 23.58 8.48
CA LYS A 165 11.06 24.74 8.93
C LYS A 165 11.66 24.51 10.31
N LYS A 166 10.90 23.89 11.21
CA LYS A 166 11.44 23.54 12.54
C LYS A 166 12.47 22.43 12.43
N GLN A 167 12.26 21.45 11.56
CA GLN A 167 13.22 20.39 11.29
C GLN A 167 14.53 20.94 10.71
N GLU A 168 14.46 21.84 9.72
CA GLU A 168 15.64 22.51 9.16
C GLU A 168 16.42 23.27 10.23
N LYS A 169 15.72 24.03 11.08
CA LYS A 169 16.33 24.76 12.19
C LYS A 169 17.01 23.82 13.17
N ALA A 170 16.35 22.73 13.55
CA ALA A 170 16.93 21.67 14.36
C ALA A 170 18.22 21.17 13.71
N ASN A 171 18.18 20.68 12.47
CA ASN A 171 19.35 20.14 11.79
C ASN A 171 20.56 21.09 11.73
N MET A 172 20.35 22.42 11.79
CA MET A 172 21.42 23.43 11.83
C MET A 172 22.03 23.66 13.21
N GLU A 173 21.33 23.33 14.31
CA GLU A 173 21.72 23.71 15.67
C GLU A 173 22.62 22.67 16.39
N ASP A 174 22.90 21.51 15.79
CA ASP A 174 23.90 20.48 16.16
C ASP A 174 24.05 20.24 17.68
N LYS A 175 22.92 20.03 18.37
CA LYS A 175 22.82 19.66 19.79
C LYS A 175 22.03 18.36 19.92
N ASP A 176 21.95 17.77 21.10
CA ASP A 176 20.96 16.70 21.35
C ASP A 176 19.55 17.30 21.23
N ILE A 177 18.98 17.25 20.02
CA ILE A 177 17.76 18.01 19.70
C ILE A 177 16.55 17.19 20.06
N ASP A 178 15.76 17.74 20.98
CA ASP A 178 14.38 17.34 21.16
C ASP A 178 13.58 17.73 19.91
N LEU A 179 13.31 16.75 19.04
CA LEU A 179 12.53 16.93 17.82
C LEU A 179 11.02 16.98 18.09
N SER A 180 10.55 16.87 19.35
CA SER A 180 9.11 16.87 19.66
C SER A 180 8.40 18.17 19.27
N ASP A 181 9.14 19.28 19.18
CA ASP A 181 8.61 20.55 18.67
C ASP A 181 8.46 20.56 17.14
N ALA A 182 9.25 19.76 16.43
CA ALA A 182 9.32 19.68 14.97
C ALA A 182 8.54 18.50 14.39
N GLN A 183 8.33 17.44 15.17
CA GLN A 183 7.77 16.18 14.69
C GLN A 183 6.73 15.62 15.65
N LYS A 184 5.73 14.94 15.07
CA LYS A 184 4.79 14.13 15.83
C LYS A 184 4.56 12.80 15.12
N SER A 185 4.67 11.71 15.86
CA SER A 185 4.36 10.37 15.36
C SER A 185 3.23 9.69 16.13
N VAL A 186 2.59 8.75 15.46
CA VAL A 186 1.71 7.72 16.03
C VAL A 186 2.01 6.43 15.29
N GLY A 187 2.38 5.37 16.00
CA GLY A 187 2.76 4.12 15.35
C GLY A 187 2.86 2.97 16.33
N TYR A 188 2.51 1.79 15.83
CA TYR A 188 2.49 0.54 16.57
C TYR A 188 3.07 -0.54 15.66
N ASP A 189 4.39 -0.71 15.73
CA ASP A 189 5.06 -1.84 15.09
C ASP A 189 4.89 -3.08 15.97
N ASP A 190 3.72 -3.71 15.81
CA ASP A 190 3.28 -4.86 16.59
C ASP A 190 3.79 -6.21 16.05
N VAL A 191 4.70 -6.18 15.07
CA VAL A 191 5.24 -7.39 14.45
C VAL A 191 6.06 -8.17 15.48
N TYR A 192 5.54 -9.32 15.88
CA TYR A 192 6.29 -10.28 16.68
C TYR A 192 7.32 -10.99 15.82
N TRP A 193 8.59 -10.66 16.04
CA TRP A 193 9.72 -11.45 15.54
C TRP A 193 9.93 -12.64 16.48
N GLU A 194 9.28 -13.77 16.22
CA GLU A 194 9.75 -15.04 16.79
C GLU A 194 10.99 -15.47 15.98
N TRP A 195 12.18 -15.15 16.52
CA TRP A 195 13.48 -15.62 16.00
C TRP A 195 13.73 -17.09 16.37
#